data_AF-A0A2S7Q2U2-F1
#
_entry.id   AF-A0A2S7Q2U2-F1
#
_cell.length_a   1.000
_cell.length_b   1.000
_cell.length_c   1.000
_cell.angle_alpha   90.00
_cell.angle_beta   90.00
_cell.angle_gamma   90.00
#
_symmetry.space_group_name_H-M   'P 1'
#
loop_
_entity.id
_entity.type
_entity.pdbx_description
1 polymer ?
#
loop_
_entity_poly.entity_id
_entity_poly.type
_entity_poly.pdbx_seq_one_letter_code
_entity_poly.pdbx_strand_id
1 'polypeptide(L)'
;MNNVTSTADPEGNREMILILTPLARFYQEYWDNLMKLTYPHELITLGFIIPKNKEGHAATAALQEQVTKTQKLGPEKNRFASIIIERQDFDPPLQSQNEAERHKMENQKARRAAMSRARNSLLFTTLGPSVSWVLWLDSDIIETPPTLIQDLASHDKAIIVPNCFQRYYDAKDKRMAERPYDFNSWQDSDPARKLGEAMGPDDILLEGYAEMATYRTLMAYLANDSGDAKQEIPLDGVGGTALMVKAEVHRDGAMFPPFPFYHLIETEGFAKMAKRLGWSATGLPNYKVYHYNE
;
A
#
# COMPACT_ATOMS: atom_id res chain seq x y z
N MET A 1 3.81 7.88 24.33
CA MET A 1 4.84 6.84 24.11
C MET A 1 6.14 7.57 23.77
N ASN A 2 6.92 7.99 24.77
CA ASN A 2 7.90 9.08 24.56
C ASN A 2 9.27 8.64 24.02
N ASN A 3 9.50 7.35 23.78
CA ASN A 3 10.82 6.81 23.43
C ASN A 3 10.89 6.10 22.06
N VAL A 4 9.79 6.08 21.29
CA VAL A 4 9.78 5.51 19.93
C VAL A 4 9.93 6.65 18.95
N THR A 5 10.96 6.59 18.12
CA THR A 5 11.22 7.60 17.09
C THR A 5 10.90 7.06 15.71
N SER A 6 10.54 7.98 14.81
CA SER A 6 10.37 7.73 13.38
C SER A 6 11.09 8.86 12.65
N THR A 7 12.32 8.61 12.23
CA THR A 7 13.28 9.65 11.77
C THR A 7 13.72 9.45 10.32
N ALA A 8 14.44 10.44 9.78
CA ALA A 8 15.04 10.36 8.45
C ALA A 8 16.17 9.31 8.32
N ASP A 9 16.70 8.80 9.43
CA ASP A 9 17.72 7.74 9.47
C ASP A 9 17.24 6.57 10.35
N PRO A 10 16.27 5.79 9.84
CA PRO A 10 15.71 4.69 10.62
C PRO A 10 16.75 3.59 10.89
N GLU A 11 17.68 3.36 9.96
CA GLU A 11 18.70 2.33 10.08
C GLU A 11 19.72 2.68 11.19
N GLY A 12 20.24 3.91 11.19
CA GLY A 12 21.16 4.40 12.22
C GLY A 12 20.54 4.38 13.62
N ASN A 13 19.23 4.62 13.72
CA ASN A 13 18.47 4.59 14.97
C ASN A 13 17.88 3.22 15.32
N ARG A 14 18.12 2.19 14.49
CA ARG A 14 17.57 0.83 14.63
C ARG A 14 16.05 0.81 14.79
N GLU A 15 15.36 1.64 14.03
CA GLU A 15 13.91 1.78 14.05
C GLU A 15 13.22 0.51 13.50
N MET A 16 12.16 0.06 14.18
CA MET A 16 11.49 -1.19 13.81
C MET A 16 10.47 -0.92 12.70
N ILE A 17 10.53 -1.71 11.63
CA ILE A 17 9.65 -1.61 10.47
C ILE A 17 8.64 -2.76 10.49
N LEU A 18 7.36 -2.42 10.36
CA LEU A 18 6.28 -3.38 10.19
C LEU A 18 5.81 -3.34 8.74
N ILE A 19 6.10 -4.37 7.95
CA ILE A 19 5.62 -4.49 6.56
C ILE A 19 4.30 -5.25 6.57
N LEU A 20 3.23 -4.64 6.09
CA LEU A 20 1.88 -5.20 6.11
C LEU A 20 1.34 -5.45 4.70
N THR A 21 0.87 -6.68 4.48
CA THR A 21 0.47 -7.17 3.15
C THR A 21 -0.83 -7.96 3.20
N PRO A 22 -1.93 -7.40 2.67
CA PRO A 22 -3.09 -8.20 2.27
C PRO A 22 -2.69 -9.15 1.13
N LEU A 23 -2.73 -10.46 1.37
CA LEU A 23 -2.17 -11.46 0.48
C LEU A 23 -3.29 -12.33 -0.11
N ALA A 24 -3.89 -11.88 -1.20
CA ALA A 24 -4.91 -12.65 -1.93
C ALA A 24 -4.30 -13.73 -2.84
N ARG A 25 -3.15 -13.43 -3.45
CA ARG A 25 -2.36 -14.32 -4.30
C ARG A 25 -0.89 -14.19 -3.92
N PHE A 26 -0.15 -15.28 -3.97
CA PHE A 26 1.29 -15.27 -3.71
C PHE A 26 2.06 -15.18 -5.03
N TYR A 27 2.95 -14.20 -5.12
CA TYR A 27 3.90 -14.03 -6.22
C TYR A 27 5.31 -14.30 -5.70
N GLN A 28 6.09 -15.12 -6.40
CA GLN A 28 7.46 -15.43 -5.96
C GLN A 28 8.34 -14.18 -6.04
N GLU A 29 8.13 -13.37 -7.07
CA GLU A 29 8.84 -12.13 -7.31
C GLU A 29 8.60 -11.09 -6.20
N TYR A 30 7.40 -11.08 -5.58
CA TYR A 30 7.13 -10.27 -4.39
C TYR A 30 8.00 -10.70 -3.21
N TRP A 31 8.10 -12.00 -2.95
CA TRP A 31 8.95 -12.52 -1.87
C TRP A 31 10.43 -12.25 -2.14
N ASP A 32 10.86 -12.46 -3.38
CA ASP A 32 12.23 -12.16 -3.80
C ASP A 32 12.54 -10.66 -3.70
N ASN A 33 11.56 -9.79 -3.94
CA ASN A 33 11.67 -8.35 -3.75
C ASN A 33 11.84 -7.99 -2.26
N LEU A 34 11.04 -8.58 -1.36
CA LEU A 34 11.22 -8.43 0.10
C LEU A 34 12.62 -8.85 0.54
N MET A 35 13.12 -9.99 0.05
CA MET A 35 14.43 -10.51 0.41
C MET A 35 15.61 -9.69 -0.12
N LYS A 36 15.37 -8.81 -1.11
CA LYS A 36 16.38 -7.90 -1.68
C LYS A 36 16.47 -6.58 -0.92
N LEU A 37 15.52 -6.27 -0.02
CA LEU A 37 15.59 -5.06 0.78
C LEU A 37 16.89 -5.02 1.58
N THR A 38 17.53 -3.86 1.58
CA THR A 38 18.82 -3.64 2.24
C THR A 38 18.67 -3.27 3.71
N TYR A 39 17.46 -2.85 4.12
CA TYR A 39 17.17 -2.56 5.51
C TYR A 39 17.36 -3.82 6.37
N PRO A 40 17.99 -3.74 7.56
CA PRO A 40 18.32 -4.93 8.33
C PRO A 40 17.08 -5.79 8.64
N HIS A 41 17.07 -7.04 8.17
CA HIS A 41 15.91 -7.92 8.31
C HIS A 41 15.54 -8.17 9.79
N GLU A 42 16.52 -8.15 10.70
CA GLU A 42 16.26 -8.28 12.14
C GLU A 42 15.50 -7.09 12.75
N LEU A 43 15.30 -6.02 11.99
CA LEU A 43 14.47 -4.86 12.36
C LEU A 43 13.11 -4.86 11.61
N ILE A 44 12.83 -5.88 10.81
CA ILE A 44 11.62 -5.98 9.99
C ILE A 44 10.72 -7.09 10.54
N THR A 45 9.49 -6.73 10.89
CA THR A 45 8.39 -7.68 11.10
C THR A 45 7.51 -7.69 9.85
N LEU A 46 7.22 -8.89 9.33
CA LEU A 46 6.26 -9.07 8.25
C LEU A 46 4.89 -9.47 8.82
N GLY A 47 3.83 -8.79 8.39
CA GLY A 47 2.44 -9.13 8.70
C GLY A 47 1.66 -9.44 7.41
N PHE A 48 1.04 -10.61 7.35
CA PHE A 48 0.20 -11.03 6.22
C PHE A 48 -1.22 -11.29 6.69
N ILE A 49 -2.21 -10.88 5.89
CA ILE A 49 -3.61 -11.30 6.08
C ILE A 49 -4.16 -11.93 4.80
N ILE A 50 -4.67 -13.16 4.92
CA ILE A 50 -5.02 -14.01 3.77
C ILE A 50 -6.53 -14.32 3.78
N PRO A 51 -7.25 -14.17 2.65
CA PRO A 51 -8.67 -14.50 2.57
C PRO A 51 -8.95 -16.00 2.76
N LYS A 52 -10.14 -16.32 3.27
CA LYS A 52 -10.63 -17.71 3.43
C LYS A 52 -11.31 -18.23 2.16
N ASN A 53 -10.55 -18.32 1.07
CA ASN A 53 -10.99 -18.90 -0.20
C ASN A 53 -9.91 -19.81 -0.82
N LYS A 54 -10.20 -20.40 -1.98
CA LYS A 54 -9.30 -21.34 -2.68
C LYS A 54 -7.95 -20.69 -2.99
N GLU A 55 -7.96 -19.48 -3.51
CA GLU A 55 -6.77 -18.70 -3.84
C GLU A 55 -5.94 -18.41 -2.57
N GLY A 56 -6.58 -17.99 -1.49
CA GLY A 56 -5.93 -17.76 -0.21
C GLY A 56 -5.35 -19.02 0.42
N HIS A 57 -5.95 -20.20 0.22
CA HIS A 57 -5.34 -21.47 0.64
C HIS A 57 -4.05 -21.77 -0.13
N ALA A 58 -4.05 -21.56 -1.45
CA ALA A 58 -2.84 -21.71 -2.27
C ALA A 58 -1.75 -20.70 -1.86
N ALA A 59 -2.13 -19.44 -1.64
CA ALA A 59 -1.22 -18.39 -1.19
C ALA A 59 -0.59 -18.71 0.18
N THR A 60 -1.37 -19.28 1.11
CA THR A 60 -0.86 -19.69 2.43
C THR A 60 0.19 -20.79 2.31
N ALA A 61 -0.07 -21.80 1.47
CA ALA A 61 0.88 -22.90 1.27
C ALA A 61 2.22 -22.39 0.70
N ALA A 62 2.16 -21.55 -0.34
CA ALA A 62 3.35 -20.97 -0.96
C ALA A 62 4.11 -20.04 0.00
N LEU A 63 3.41 -19.18 0.75
CA LEU A 63 4.02 -18.33 1.78
C LEU A 63 4.71 -19.19 2.85
N GLN A 64 4.05 -20.24 3.35
CA GLN A 64 4.60 -21.09 4.40
C GLN A 64 5.87 -21.83 3.95
N GLU A 65 5.94 -22.21 2.68
CA GLU A 65 7.14 -22.79 2.07
C GLU A 65 8.31 -21.80 2.11
N GLN A 66 8.08 -20.56 1.68
CA GLN A 66 9.11 -19.52 1.67
C GLN A 66 9.52 -19.08 3.08
N VAL A 67 8.57 -18.94 4.00
CA VAL A 67 8.85 -18.71 5.42
C VAL A 67 9.71 -19.83 5.99
N THR A 68 9.45 -21.09 5.64
CA THR A 68 10.27 -22.23 6.10
C THR A 68 11.69 -22.16 5.54
N LYS A 69 11.84 -21.86 4.25
CA LYS A 69 13.14 -21.67 3.60
C LYS A 69 13.94 -20.55 4.27
N THR A 70 13.34 -19.39 4.51
CA THR A 70 14.05 -18.23 5.07
C THR A 70 14.29 -18.36 6.58
N GLN A 71 13.24 -18.66 7.37
CA GLN A 71 13.31 -18.60 8.84
C GLN A 71 13.91 -19.85 9.48
N LYS A 72 13.69 -21.04 8.91
CA LYS A 72 14.15 -22.31 9.53
C LYS A 72 15.43 -22.84 8.90
N LEU A 73 15.51 -22.83 7.57
CA LEU A 73 16.61 -23.46 6.82
C LEU A 73 17.68 -22.45 6.40
N GLY A 74 17.31 -21.17 6.30
CA GLY A 74 18.17 -20.11 5.81
C GLY A 74 19.18 -19.58 6.85
N PRO A 75 20.20 -18.83 6.39
CA PRO A 75 21.16 -18.15 7.27
C PRO A 75 20.46 -17.18 8.21
N GLU A 76 20.93 -17.11 9.47
CA GLU A 76 20.34 -16.24 10.50
C GLU A 76 20.32 -14.76 10.08
N LYS A 77 21.38 -14.29 9.42
CA LYS A 77 21.48 -12.92 8.90
C LYS A 77 20.40 -12.53 7.86
N ASN A 78 19.72 -13.50 7.27
CA ASN A 78 18.68 -13.26 6.27
C ASN A 78 17.26 -13.33 6.88
N ARG A 79 17.14 -13.65 8.17
CA ARG A 79 15.86 -13.85 8.86
C ARG A 79 15.23 -12.51 9.21
N PHE A 80 13.92 -12.40 8.96
CA PHE A 80 13.12 -11.30 9.49
C PHE A 80 12.95 -11.44 11.00
N ALA A 81 12.82 -10.32 11.72
CA ALA A 81 12.60 -10.26 13.16
C ALA A 81 11.45 -11.17 13.61
N SER A 82 10.33 -11.10 12.87
CA SER A 82 9.18 -11.98 13.04
C SER A 82 8.31 -12.00 11.78
N ILE A 83 7.51 -13.04 11.64
CA ILE A 83 6.52 -13.17 10.56
C ILE A 83 5.18 -13.58 11.20
N ILE A 84 4.14 -12.78 10.97
CA ILE A 84 2.79 -12.96 11.48
C ILE A 84 1.88 -13.24 10.29
N ILE A 85 1.10 -14.32 10.35
CA ILE A 85 0.18 -14.72 9.28
C ILE A 85 -1.21 -14.87 9.87
N GLU A 86 -2.14 -14.06 9.38
CA GLU A 86 -3.54 -14.03 9.79
C GLU A 86 -4.47 -14.51 8.67
N ARG A 87 -5.64 -15.00 9.08
CA ARG A 87 -6.71 -15.43 8.16
C ARG A 87 -7.92 -14.54 8.39
N GLN A 88 -8.45 -13.97 7.31
CA GLN A 88 -9.65 -13.13 7.38
C GLN A 88 -10.81 -13.90 8.04
N ASP A 89 -11.58 -13.23 8.89
CA ASP A 89 -12.70 -13.80 9.64
C ASP A 89 -14.08 -13.37 9.12
N PHE A 90 -14.11 -12.65 8.01
CA PHE A 90 -15.34 -12.21 7.32
C PHE A 90 -15.44 -12.82 5.92
N ASP A 91 -16.67 -12.89 5.41
CA ASP A 91 -16.95 -13.47 4.09
C ASP A 91 -16.37 -12.61 2.94
N PRO A 92 -15.93 -13.25 1.83
CA PRO A 92 -15.49 -12.54 0.64
C PRO A 92 -16.60 -11.63 0.11
N PRO A 93 -16.31 -10.35 -0.23
CA PRO A 93 -17.34 -9.41 -0.66
C PRO A 93 -17.92 -9.73 -2.05
N LEU A 94 -17.20 -10.51 -2.87
CA LEU A 94 -17.55 -10.82 -4.25
C LEU A 94 -17.43 -12.32 -4.50
N GLN A 95 -18.41 -12.89 -5.22
CA GLN A 95 -18.40 -14.28 -5.66
C GLN A 95 -17.35 -14.55 -6.76
N SER A 96 -16.97 -13.53 -7.55
CA SER A 96 -15.97 -13.59 -8.62
C SER A 96 -14.76 -12.71 -8.32
N GLN A 97 -13.56 -13.23 -8.61
CA GLN A 97 -12.27 -12.52 -8.48
C GLN A 97 -11.71 -12.07 -9.85
N ASN A 98 -12.49 -12.17 -10.93
CA ASN A 98 -12.09 -11.71 -12.26
C ASN A 98 -11.90 -10.18 -12.27
N GLU A 99 -10.82 -9.69 -12.88
CA GLU A 99 -10.52 -8.26 -13.03
C GLU A 99 -11.73 -7.47 -13.53
N ALA A 100 -12.35 -7.87 -14.64
CA ALA A 100 -13.51 -7.16 -15.20
C ALA A 100 -14.68 -7.00 -14.19
N GLU A 101 -14.90 -8.01 -13.33
CA GLU A 101 -15.92 -7.96 -12.28
C GLU A 101 -15.48 -7.10 -11.08
N ARG A 102 -14.19 -7.16 -10.71
CA ARG A 102 -13.60 -6.32 -9.65
C ARG A 102 -13.66 -4.83 -9.99
N HIS A 103 -13.61 -4.48 -11.28
CA HIS A 103 -13.64 -3.11 -11.79
C HIS A 103 -15.04 -2.56 -12.11
N LYS A 104 -16.12 -3.29 -11.80
CA LYS A 104 -17.48 -2.70 -11.88
C LYS A 104 -17.70 -1.72 -10.74
N MET A 105 -18.26 -0.55 -11.07
CA MET A 105 -18.55 0.53 -10.11
C MET A 105 -19.37 0.03 -8.91
N GLU A 106 -20.44 -0.73 -9.17
CA GLU A 106 -21.33 -1.31 -8.16
C GLU A 106 -20.60 -2.22 -7.15
N ASN A 107 -19.50 -2.85 -7.56
CA ASN A 107 -18.72 -3.77 -6.74
C ASN A 107 -17.61 -3.06 -5.94
N GLN A 108 -17.19 -1.85 -6.35
CA GLN A 108 -16.05 -1.16 -5.74
C GLN A 108 -16.26 -0.84 -4.27
N LYS A 109 -17.46 -0.37 -3.88
CA LYS A 109 -17.74 -0.02 -2.49
C LYS A 109 -17.58 -1.23 -1.57
N ALA A 110 -18.23 -2.34 -1.88
CA ALA A 110 -18.16 -3.56 -1.09
C ALA A 110 -16.74 -4.15 -1.06
N ARG A 111 -16.04 -4.15 -2.22
CA ARG A 111 -14.66 -4.63 -2.34
C ARG A 111 -13.69 -3.81 -1.49
N ARG A 112 -13.70 -2.48 -1.63
CA ARG A 112 -12.83 -1.57 -0.87
C ARG A 112 -13.13 -1.60 0.62
N ALA A 113 -14.40 -1.74 1.01
CA ALA A 113 -14.78 -1.94 2.41
C ALA A 113 -14.18 -3.22 3.01
N ALA A 114 -14.19 -4.34 2.27
CA ALA A 114 -13.58 -5.57 2.73
C ALA A 114 -12.04 -5.50 2.78
N MET A 115 -11.42 -4.86 1.80
CA MET A 115 -9.97 -4.58 1.81
C MET A 115 -9.58 -3.73 3.02
N SER A 116 -10.35 -2.67 3.29
CA SER A 116 -10.16 -1.82 4.48
C SER A 116 -10.28 -2.64 5.78
N ARG A 117 -11.29 -3.52 5.91
CA ARG A 117 -11.39 -4.41 7.08
C ARG A 117 -10.16 -5.30 7.20
N ALA A 118 -9.67 -5.88 6.11
CA ALA A 118 -8.46 -6.70 6.13
C ALA A 118 -7.22 -5.92 6.59
N ARG A 119 -6.99 -4.74 6.01
CA ARG A 119 -5.88 -3.84 6.42
C ARG A 119 -6.01 -3.47 7.89
N ASN A 120 -7.18 -3.05 8.33
CA ASN A 120 -7.40 -2.67 9.73
C ASN A 120 -7.19 -3.83 10.71
N SER A 121 -7.73 -5.02 10.42
CA SER A 121 -7.52 -6.20 11.26
C SER A 121 -6.03 -6.49 11.42
N LEU A 122 -5.31 -6.55 10.29
CA LEU A 122 -3.87 -6.80 10.29
C LEU A 122 -3.09 -5.71 11.04
N LEU A 123 -3.41 -4.43 10.81
CA LEU A 123 -2.76 -3.31 11.51
C LEU A 123 -2.95 -3.42 13.02
N PHE A 124 -4.20 -3.56 13.47
CA PHE A 124 -4.52 -3.48 14.90
C PHE A 124 -3.98 -4.65 15.72
N THR A 125 -3.80 -5.82 15.10
CA THR A 125 -3.25 -7.00 15.77
C THR A 125 -1.71 -7.05 15.75
N THR A 126 -1.07 -6.33 14.83
CA THR A 126 0.40 -6.40 14.65
C THR A 126 1.15 -5.12 14.99
N LEU A 127 0.47 -3.97 15.15
CA LEU A 127 1.09 -2.70 15.52
C LEU A 127 1.55 -2.71 16.99
N GLY A 128 2.74 -3.24 17.22
CA GLY A 128 3.38 -3.27 18.53
C GLY A 128 3.82 -1.87 19.03
N PRO A 129 4.08 -1.73 20.34
CA PRO A 129 4.51 -0.46 20.93
C PRO A 129 5.92 -0.04 20.48
N SER A 130 6.75 -0.95 19.97
CA SER A 130 8.11 -0.67 19.49
C SER A 130 8.21 -0.33 18.00
N VAL A 131 7.11 -0.45 17.23
CA VAL A 131 7.12 -0.19 15.78
C VAL A 131 7.31 1.30 15.52
N SER A 132 8.27 1.65 14.68
CA SER A 132 8.53 3.04 14.28
C SER A 132 7.85 3.38 12.97
N TRP A 133 7.81 2.44 12.03
CA TRP A 133 7.22 2.64 10.71
C TRP A 133 6.35 1.47 10.31
N VAL A 134 5.28 1.77 9.58
CA VAL A 134 4.44 0.79 8.90
C VAL A 134 4.61 0.99 7.40
N LEU A 135 5.06 -0.04 6.70
CA LEU A 135 5.11 -0.09 5.24
C LEU A 135 3.98 -0.98 4.75
N TRP A 136 2.92 -0.38 4.21
CA TRP A 136 1.93 -1.11 3.44
C TRP A 136 2.53 -1.47 2.09
N LEU A 137 2.60 -2.76 1.79
CA LEU A 137 3.14 -3.26 0.53
C LEU A 137 2.21 -4.36 0.02
N ASP A 138 1.50 -4.07 -1.07
CA ASP A 138 0.58 -5.02 -1.67
C ASP A 138 1.36 -6.19 -2.31
N SER A 139 0.74 -7.37 -2.29
CA SER A 139 1.42 -8.64 -2.64
C SER A 139 1.85 -8.77 -4.09
N ASP A 140 1.37 -7.89 -4.95
CA ASP A 140 1.63 -7.81 -6.38
C ASP A 140 2.68 -6.73 -6.71
N ILE A 141 3.31 -6.09 -5.71
CA ILE A 141 4.48 -5.23 -5.92
C ILE A 141 5.76 -6.07 -5.96
N ILE A 142 6.17 -6.39 -7.18
CA ILE A 142 7.24 -7.37 -7.45
C ILE A 142 8.62 -6.77 -7.69
N GLU A 143 8.73 -5.45 -7.82
CA GLU A 143 10.00 -4.78 -8.03
C GLU A 143 9.99 -3.39 -7.37
N THR A 144 10.99 -3.17 -6.50
CA THR A 144 11.27 -1.91 -5.81
C THR A 144 12.78 -1.69 -5.76
N PRO A 145 13.28 -0.46 -5.63
CA PRO A 145 14.68 -0.26 -5.28
C PRO A 145 15.02 -0.98 -3.95
N PRO A 146 16.16 -1.68 -3.84
CA PRO A 146 16.56 -2.37 -2.60
C PRO A 146 16.62 -1.48 -1.35
N THR A 147 16.75 -0.17 -1.55
CA THR A 147 16.80 0.86 -0.51
C THR A 147 15.43 1.46 -0.19
N LEU A 148 14.32 0.86 -0.63
CA LEU A 148 12.95 1.39 -0.50
C LEU A 148 12.66 2.02 0.87
N ILE A 149 12.96 1.31 1.95
CA ILE A 149 12.66 1.78 3.31
C ILE A 149 13.49 3.02 3.64
N GLN A 150 14.80 2.99 3.38
CA GLN A 150 15.69 4.11 3.64
C GLN A 150 15.34 5.32 2.77
N ASP A 151 15.08 5.09 1.49
CA ASP A 151 14.74 6.13 0.53
C ASP A 151 13.47 6.86 0.96
N LEU A 152 12.39 6.14 1.27
CA LEU A 152 11.12 6.71 1.73
C LEU A 152 11.25 7.40 3.09
N ALA A 153 11.93 6.77 4.06
CA ALA A 153 12.10 7.35 5.39
C ALA A 153 12.92 8.65 5.36
N SER A 154 13.90 8.77 4.45
CA SER A 154 14.79 9.94 4.36
C SER A 154 14.07 11.27 4.12
N HIS A 155 12.81 11.22 3.63
CA HIS A 155 11.95 12.38 3.43
C HIS A 155 11.29 12.89 4.73
N ASP A 156 11.36 12.11 5.82
CA ASP A 156 10.82 12.45 7.14
C ASP A 156 9.33 12.85 7.14
N LYS A 157 8.54 12.24 6.25
CA LYS A 157 7.10 12.51 6.15
C LYS A 157 6.28 11.55 6.98
N ALA A 158 5.15 12.05 7.49
CA ALA A 158 4.19 11.24 8.25
C ALA A 158 3.60 10.10 7.39
N ILE A 159 3.28 10.41 6.13
CA ILE A 159 2.75 9.48 5.14
C ILE A 159 3.47 9.78 3.81
N ILE A 160 4.09 8.77 3.21
CA ILE A 160 4.78 8.88 1.92
C ILE A 160 4.45 7.72 0.99
N VAL A 161 4.18 8.04 -0.28
CA VAL A 161 3.78 7.07 -1.31
C VAL A 161 4.65 7.24 -2.57
N PRO A 162 5.41 6.21 -2.99
CA PRO A 162 6.04 6.19 -4.31
C PRO A 162 5.01 6.01 -5.43
N ASN A 163 5.40 6.31 -6.66
CA ASN A 163 4.55 6.13 -7.82
C ASN A 163 4.55 4.68 -8.30
N CYS A 164 3.39 4.10 -8.52
CA CYS A 164 3.29 2.69 -8.94
C CYS A 164 3.04 2.58 -10.44
N PHE A 165 3.96 1.88 -11.11
CA PHE A 165 3.93 1.56 -12.53
C PHE A 165 3.78 0.06 -12.74
N GLN A 166 3.61 -0.34 -13.99
CA GLN A 166 3.60 -1.73 -14.40
C GLN A 166 4.45 -1.87 -15.66
N ARG A 167 5.38 -2.83 -15.67
CA ARG A 167 6.17 -3.15 -16.86
C ARG A 167 5.36 -4.07 -17.78
N TYR A 168 5.42 -3.86 -19.08
CA TYR A 168 4.78 -4.71 -20.07
C TYR A 168 5.63 -4.79 -21.36
N TYR A 169 5.43 -5.84 -22.15
CA TYR A 169 6.07 -5.93 -23.48
C TYR A 169 5.20 -5.21 -24.52
N ASP A 170 5.72 -4.14 -25.12
CA ASP A 170 5.04 -3.45 -26.21
C ASP A 170 5.28 -4.20 -27.52
N ALA A 171 4.23 -4.83 -28.05
CA ALA A 171 4.30 -5.60 -29.28
C ALA A 171 4.56 -4.73 -30.53
N LYS A 172 4.21 -3.44 -30.51
CA LYS A 172 4.41 -2.51 -31.63
C LYS A 172 5.88 -2.10 -31.71
N ASP A 173 6.45 -1.69 -30.57
CA ASP A 173 7.84 -1.25 -30.47
C ASP A 173 8.83 -2.41 -30.24
N LYS A 174 8.32 -3.62 -29.99
CA LYS A 174 9.09 -4.84 -29.67
C LYS A 174 10.10 -4.64 -28.54
N ARG A 175 9.69 -3.94 -27.50
CA ARG A 175 10.54 -3.63 -26.33
C ARG A 175 9.73 -3.66 -25.04
N MET A 176 10.41 -3.82 -23.92
CA MET A 176 9.81 -3.56 -22.63
C MET A 176 9.48 -2.06 -22.51
N ALA A 177 8.28 -1.78 -22.04
CA ALA A 177 7.77 -0.47 -21.72
C ALA A 177 7.15 -0.50 -20.31
N GLU A 178 6.70 0.66 -19.85
CA GLU A 178 6.01 0.80 -18.58
C GLU A 178 4.78 1.70 -18.74
N ARG A 179 3.78 1.48 -17.89
CA ARG A 179 2.55 2.26 -17.84
C ARG A 179 2.18 2.61 -16.40
N PRO A 180 1.53 3.75 -16.15
CA PRO A 180 0.98 4.06 -14.85
C PRO A 180 -0.01 2.98 -14.41
N TYR A 181 0.01 2.61 -13.12
CA TYR A 181 -0.84 1.56 -12.57
C TYR A 181 -1.79 2.08 -11.49
N ASP A 182 -1.26 2.75 -10.46
CA ASP A 182 -2.07 3.21 -9.32
C ASP A 182 -2.56 4.65 -9.51
N PHE A 183 -3.88 4.81 -9.61
CA PHE A 183 -4.55 6.09 -9.77
C PHE A 183 -5.15 6.64 -8.45
N ASN A 184 -4.94 5.96 -7.32
CA ASN A 184 -5.50 6.38 -6.02
C ASN A 184 -4.64 7.43 -5.29
N SER A 185 -3.47 7.77 -5.84
CA SER A 185 -2.61 8.83 -5.33
C SER A 185 -2.83 10.13 -6.11
N TRP A 186 -3.41 11.13 -5.46
CA TRP A 186 -3.86 12.36 -6.14
C TRP A 186 -3.91 13.59 -5.25
N GLN A 187 -3.94 14.76 -5.90
CA GLN A 187 -4.30 16.05 -5.32
C GLN A 187 -5.76 16.36 -5.63
N ASP A 188 -6.50 16.84 -4.63
CA ASP A 188 -7.93 17.09 -4.76
C ASP A 188 -8.21 18.25 -5.72
N SER A 189 -9.46 18.38 -6.15
CA SER A 189 -9.88 19.42 -7.08
C SER A 189 -11.18 20.08 -6.63
N ASP A 190 -11.39 21.33 -7.05
CA ASP A 190 -12.67 22.02 -6.83
C ASP A 190 -13.86 21.28 -7.46
N PRO A 191 -13.76 20.74 -8.69
CA PRO A 191 -14.81 19.88 -9.26
C PRO A 191 -15.14 18.65 -8.40
N ALA A 192 -14.15 17.90 -7.91
CA ALA A 192 -14.37 16.73 -7.07
C ALA A 192 -15.06 17.09 -5.75
N ARG A 193 -14.64 18.20 -5.13
CA ARG A 193 -15.28 18.69 -3.90
C ARG A 193 -16.74 19.07 -4.13
N LYS A 194 -17.04 19.80 -5.20
CA LYS A 194 -18.43 20.16 -5.58
C LYS A 194 -19.27 18.92 -5.90
N LEU A 195 -18.68 17.91 -6.53
CA LEU A 195 -19.36 16.65 -6.80
C LEU A 195 -19.73 15.98 -5.47
N GLY A 196 -18.78 15.86 -4.54
CA GLY A 196 -19.04 15.32 -3.19
C GLY A 196 -20.13 16.08 -2.43
N GLU A 197 -20.16 17.41 -2.48
CA GLU A 197 -21.21 18.22 -1.84
C GLU A 197 -22.63 17.95 -2.37
N ALA A 198 -22.76 17.44 -3.60
CA ALA A 198 -24.03 17.08 -4.21
C ALA A 198 -24.42 15.60 -3.99
N MET A 199 -23.54 14.81 -3.39
CA MET A 199 -23.74 13.37 -3.18
C MET A 199 -24.46 13.06 -1.86
N GLY A 200 -25.10 11.89 -1.81
CA GLY A 200 -25.66 11.35 -0.59
C GLY A 200 -24.57 11.00 0.45
N PRO A 201 -24.95 10.88 1.73
CA PRO A 201 -23.98 10.62 2.82
C PRO A 201 -23.24 9.28 2.67
N ASP A 202 -23.83 8.32 1.96
CA ASP A 202 -23.27 7.00 1.75
C ASP A 202 -22.54 6.82 0.40
N ASP A 203 -22.54 7.85 -0.44
CA ASP A 203 -21.92 7.76 -1.76
C ASP A 203 -20.40 7.95 -1.67
N ILE A 204 -19.69 7.33 -2.62
CA ILE A 204 -18.22 7.39 -2.69
C ILE A 204 -17.76 7.88 -4.06
N LEU A 205 -16.70 8.68 -4.05
CA LEU A 205 -15.95 9.07 -5.23
C LEU A 205 -14.90 8.00 -5.52
N LEU A 206 -14.76 7.65 -6.80
CA LEU A 206 -13.81 6.66 -7.27
C LEU A 206 -13.08 7.20 -8.50
N GLU A 207 -11.75 7.18 -8.45
CA GLU A 207 -10.91 7.54 -9.59
C GLU A 207 -10.89 6.46 -10.67
N GLY A 208 -10.69 6.87 -11.92
CA GLY A 208 -10.56 5.96 -13.06
C GLY A 208 -11.87 5.58 -13.76
N TYR A 209 -13.01 6.14 -13.35
CA TYR A 209 -14.30 5.91 -13.98
C TYR A 209 -14.73 7.09 -14.84
N ALA A 210 -14.97 6.86 -16.13
CA ALA A 210 -15.35 7.90 -17.09
C ALA A 210 -16.64 8.65 -16.71
N GLU A 211 -17.51 8.01 -15.92
CA GLU A 211 -18.78 8.54 -15.44
C GLU A 211 -18.60 9.59 -14.31
N MET A 212 -17.42 9.64 -13.67
CA MET A 212 -17.09 10.60 -12.60
C MET A 212 -15.88 11.43 -13.01
N ALA A 213 -16.13 12.60 -13.61
CA ALA A 213 -15.09 13.55 -13.95
C ALA A 213 -14.63 14.32 -12.69
N THR A 214 -13.79 13.68 -11.89
CA THR A 214 -13.25 14.24 -10.63
C THR A 214 -12.23 15.34 -10.90
N TYR A 215 -11.54 15.33 -12.05
CA TYR A 215 -10.45 16.27 -12.39
C TYR A 215 -9.35 16.36 -11.32
N ARG A 216 -9.18 15.31 -10.51
CA ARG A 216 -8.07 15.24 -9.56
C ARG A 216 -6.76 15.09 -10.32
N THR A 217 -5.72 15.72 -9.79
CA THR A 217 -4.39 15.56 -10.39
C THR A 217 -3.80 14.25 -9.92
N LEU A 218 -3.75 13.26 -10.81
CA LEU A 218 -3.26 11.92 -10.51
C LEU A 218 -1.73 11.89 -10.57
N MET A 219 -1.08 11.51 -9.46
CA MET A 219 0.38 11.41 -9.37
C MET A 219 0.96 10.47 -10.43
N ALA A 220 0.21 9.46 -10.83
CA ALA A 220 0.55 8.48 -11.86
C ALA A 220 1.02 9.13 -13.18
N TYR A 221 0.48 10.31 -13.52
CA TYR A 221 0.81 11.05 -14.75
C TYR A 221 1.80 12.19 -14.54
N LEU A 222 2.28 12.42 -13.31
CA LEU A 222 3.26 13.46 -13.00
C LEU A 222 4.71 12.98 -13.09
N ALA A 223 4.93 11.68 -13.33
CA ALA A 223 6.26 11.12 -13.47
C ALA A 223 7.02 11.74 -14.64
N ASN A 224 8.27 12.11 -14.41
CA ASN A 224 9.22 12.55 -15.40
C ASN A 224 10.50 11.71 -15.28
N ASP A 225 10.84 10.96 -16.33
CA ASP A 225 12.00 10.06 -16.33
C ASP A 225 13.35 10.79 -16.18
N SER A 226 13.39 12.09 -16.49
CA SER A 226 14.57 12.94 -16.26
C SER A 226 14.46 13.76 -14.97
N GLY A 227 13.40 13.55 -14.19
CA GLY A 227 13.11 14.28 -12.96
C GLY A 227 13.91 13.76 -11.77
N ASP A 228 13.98 14.58 -10.72
CA ASP A 228 14.56 14.16 -9.45
C ASP A 228 13.67 13.10 -8.79
N ALA A 229 14.23 11.93 -8.48
CA ALA A 229 13.54 10.86 -7.76
C ALA A 229 13.04 11.30 -6.38
N LYS A 230 13.67 12.33 -5.78
CA LYS A 230 13.29 12.92 -4.49
C LYS A 230 12.27 14.05 -4.61
N GLN A 231 11.76 14.34 -5.80
CA GLN A 231 10.71 15.34 -5.95
C GLN A 231 9.50 14.95 -5.09
N GLU A 232 9.07 15.87 -4.23
CA GLU A 232 7.90 15.69 -3.37
C GLU A 232 6.72 16.49 -3.90
N ILE A 233 5.51 15.94 -3.78
CA ILE A 233 4.26 16.66 -3.98
C ILE A 233 3.32 16.41 -2.80
N PRO A 234 2.51 17.39 -2.36
CA PRO A 234 1.45 17.12 -1.40
C PRO A 234 0.38 16.25 -2.04
N LEU A 235 -0.26 15.37 -1.27
CA LEU A 235 -1.38 14.54 -1.71
C LEU A 235 -2.57 14.67 -0.77
N ASP A 236 -3.77 14.50 -1.33
CA ASP A 236 -5.03 14.46 -0.60
C ASP A 236 -5.64 13.05 -0.56
N GLY A 237 -5.28 12.20 -1.53
CA GLY A 237 -5.54 10.75 -1.56
C GLY A 237 -4.24 9.99 -1.80
N VAL A 238 -4.14 8.78 -1.24
CA VAL A 238 -3.00 7.87 -1.43
C VAL A 238 -3.50 6.50 -1.84
N GLY A 239 -2.70 5.80 -2.64
CA GLY A 239 -2.89 4.36 -2.90
C GLY A 239 -2.24 3.48 -1.85
N GLY A 240 -2.55 2.19 -1.89
CA GLY A 240 -2.06 1.16 -0.97
C GLY A 240 -0.97 0.26 -1.54
N THR A 241 -0.56 0.46 -2.80
CA THR A 241 0.41 -0.39 -3.51
C THR A 241 1.74 -0.47 -2.76
N ALA A 242 2.37 0.67 -2.51
CA ALA A 242 3.46 0.83 -1.58
C ALA A 242 3.24 2.15 -0.82
N LEU A 243 3.11 2.12 0.50
CA LEU A 243 2.78 3.30 1.31
C LEU A 243 3.47 3.19 2.66
N MET A 244 4.39 4.12 2.93
CA MET A 244 5.13 4.17 4.19
C MET A 244 4.53 5.23 5.12
N VAL A 245 4.27 4.83 6.36
CA VAL A 245 3.54 5.61 7.35
C VAL A 245 4.31 5.58 8.68
N LYS A 246 4.53 6.73 9.30
CA LYS A 246 5.03 6.78 10.68
C LYS A 246 4.01 6.11 11.59
N ALA A 247 4.47 5.21 12.46
CA ALA A 247 3.57 4.42 13.30
C ALA A 247 2.67 5.29 14.22
N GLU A 248 3.12 6.50 14.59
CA GLU A 248 2.32 7.47 15.35
C GLU A 248 1.02 7.88 14.64
N VAL A 249 1.01 7.96 13.30
CA VAL A 249 -0.19 8.32 12.52
C VAL A 249 -1.31 7.31 12.76
N HIS A 250 -0.96 6.01 12.78
CA HIS A 250 -1.91 4.95 13.10
C HIS A 250 -2.28 4.93 14.58
N ARG A 251 -1.34 5.24 15.50
CA ARG A 251 -1.61 5.31 16.94
C ARG A 251 -2.53 6.47 17.32
N ASP A 252 -2.51 7.55 16.56
CA ASP A 252 -3.44 8.69 16.69
C ASP A 252 -4.85 8.36 16.17
N GLY A 253 -5.03 7.18 15.56
CA GLY A 253 -6.32 6.65 15.15
C GLY A 253 -6.57 6.69 13.64
N ALA A 254 -5.60 7.12 12.82
CA ALA A 254 -5.74 7.04 11.38
C ALA A 254 -5.79 5.56 10.94
N MET A 255 -6.86 5.16 10.29
CA MET A 255 -7.09 3.80 9.80
C MET A 255 -7.75 3.86 8.42
N PHE A 256 -7.94 2.71 7.77
CA PHE A 256 -8.61 2.63 6.48
C PHE A 256 -10.13 2.55 6.73
N PRO A 257 -10.95 3.57 6.49
CA PRO A 257 -12.38 3.50 6.79
C PRO A 257 -13.08 2.45 5.89
N PRO A 258 -13.81 1.47 6.47
CA PRO A 258 -14.58 0.48 5.71
C PRO A 258 -15.96 1.01 5.29
N PHE A 259 -16.18 2.31 5.47
CA PHE A 259 -17.41 3.03 5.21
C PHE A 259 -17.08 4.37 4.53
N PRO A 260 -18.05 5.02 3.88
CA PRO A 260 -17.86 6.35 3.31
C PRO A 260 -17.40 7.36 4.37
N PHE A 261 -16.26 7.99 4.14
CA PHE A 261 -15.68 9.01 5.01
C PHE A 261 -15.31 10.21 4.14
N TYR A 262 -16.13 11.28 4.19
CA TYR A 262 -16.04 12.41 3.25
C TYR A 262 -16.09 11.95 1.78
N HIS A 263 -16.99 11.01 1.47
CA HIS A 263 -17.12 10.38 0.15
C HIS A 263 -15.88 9.60 -0.32
N LEU A 264 -14.96 9.29 0.59
CA LEU A 264 -13.79 8.45 0.33
C LEU A 264 -13.90 7.14 1.12
N ILE A 265 -13.12 6.14 0.75
CA ILE A 265 -13.08 4.84 1.43
C ILE A 265 -11.66 4.30 1.39
N GLU A 266 -11.34 3.36 2.29
CA GLU A 266 -10.05 2.64 2.26
C GLU A 266 -8.84 3.59 2.31
N THR A 267 -7.89 3.52 1.36
CA THR A 267 -6.62 4.28 1.39
C THR A 267 -6.82 5.77 1.19
N GLU A 268 -7.71 6.18 0.29
CA GLU A 268 -8.09 7.58 0.10
C GLU A 268 -8.78 8.14 1.36
N GLY A 269 -9.66 7.34 1.98
CA GLY A 269 -10.28 7.68 3.25
C GLY A 269 -9.28 7.77 4.40
N PHE A 270 -8.25 6.93 4.41
CA PHE A 270 -7.13 7.00 5.36
C PHE A 270 -6.36 8.32 5.24
N ALA A 271 -5.99 8.75 4.03
CA ALA A 271 -5.32 10.03 3.82
C ALA A 271 -6.16 11.20 4.36
N LYS A 272 -7.47 11.18 4.10
CA LYS A 272 -8.39 12.17 4.64
C LYS A 272 -8.46 12.14 6.17
N MET A 273 -8.48 10.94 6.77
CA MET A 273 -8.53 10.77 8.22
C MET A 273 -7.26 11.29 8.89
N ALA A 274 -6.10 10.95 8.33
CA ALA A 274 -4.81 11.48 8.78
C ALA A 274 -4.77 13.02 8.70
N LYS A 275 -5.28 13.61 7.61
CA LYS A 275 -5.43 15.07 7.47
C LYS A 275 -6.31 15.69 8.54
N ARG A 276 -7.37 15.01 8.96
CA ARG A 276 -8.23 15.46 10.08
C ARG A 276 -7.54 15.38 11.44
N LEU A 277 -6.54 14.52 11.59
CA LEU A 277 -5.70 14.38 12.78
C LEU A 277 -4.47 15.31 12.77
N GLY A 278 -4.27 16.10 11.71
CA GLY A 278 -3.15 17.05 11.59
C GLY A 278 -1.93 16.51 10.83
N TRP A 279 -2.03 15.31 10.25
CA TRP A 279 -0.98 14.70 9.44
C TRP A 279 -1.17 15.01 7.95
N SER A 280 -0.09 15.03 7.17
CA SER A 280 -0.15 15.29 5.72
C SER A 280 0.49 14.17 4.93
N ALA A 281 -0.11 13.83 3.78
CA ALA A 281 0.43 12.85 2.84
C ALA A 281 1.31 13.52 1.79
N THR A 282 2.38 12.82 1.41
CA THR A 282 3.36 13.25 0.41
C THR A 282 3.54 12.16 -0.64
N GLY A 283 3.61 12.53 -1.90
CA GLY A 283 3.88 11.65 -3.02
C GLY A 283 5.26 11.87 -3.63
N LEU A 284 5.85 10.81 -4.18
CA LEU A 284 7.09 10.85 -4.95
C LEU A 284 6.79 10.48 -6.43
N PRO A 285 6.45 11.44 -7.30
CA PRO A 285 6.03 11.14 -8.67
C PRO A 285 7.09 10.43 -9.52
N ASN A 286 8.39 10.65 -9.23
CA ASN A 286 9.50 10.11 -10.01
C ASN A 286 10.16 8.88 -9.35
N TYR A 287 9.78 8.53 -8.12
CA TYR A 287 10.25 7.31 -7.46
C TYR A 287 9.30 6.16 -7.79
N LYS A 288 9.75 5.20 -8.60
CA LYS A 288 8.88 4.15 -9.16
C LYS A 288 9.01 2.83 -8.41
N VAL A 289 7.86 2.20 -8.16
CA VAL A 289 7.73 0.79 -7.81
C VAL A 289 6.88 0.10 -8.87
N TYR A 290 7.02 -1.22 -9.02
CA TYR A 290 6.36 -1.94 -10.09
C TYR A 290 5.45 -3.06 -9.62
N HIS A 291 4.21 -2.97 -10.08
CA HIS A 291 3.18 -3.98 -9.96
C HIS A 291 3.40 -5.11 -10.98
N TYR A 292 3.00 -6.33 -10.62
CA TYR A 292 2.99 -7.51 -11.47
C TYR A 292 2.16 -7.28 -12.74
N ASN A 293 2.61 -7.75 -13.90
CA ASN A 293 1.80 -7.68 -15.11
C ASN A 293 0.89 -8.90 -15.21
N GLU A 294 -0.40 -8.73 -14.92
CA GLU A 294 -1.42 -9.79 -15.03
C GLU A 294 -1.54 -10.36 -16.46
#